data_AF-A0A095A1N0-F1
#
_entry.id   AF-A0A095A1N0-F1
#
_cell.length_a   1.000
_cell.length_b   1.000
_cell.length_c   1.000
_cell.angle_alpha   90.00
_cell.angle_beta   90.00
_cell.angle_gamma   90.00
#
_symmetry.space_group_name_H-M   'P 1'
#
loop_
_entity.id
_entity.type
_entity.pdbx_description
1 polymer ?
#
loop_
_entity_poly.entity_id
_entity_poly.type
_entity_poly.pdbx_seq_one_letter_code
_entity_poly.pdbx_strand_id
1 'polypeptide(L)'
;RRWKHLKDITLPRLQSNLVGILIGCDAPDAHWVLEQRLGDRRHPSGVRTHLGWMIIGPKGVSRSLHRVQWCHCSTNDILRDIERLYNHEFEDADMFRNGYSVEEKRALEIVSSSFRLEGGHFQVGLP
;
A
#
# COMPACT_ATOMS: atom_id res chain seq x y z
N ARG A 1 24.29 7.41 -24.97
CA ARG A 1 23.37 7.10 -23.85
C ARG A 1 24.04 7.52 -22.54
N ARG A 2 23.39 8.36 -21.71
CA ARG A 2 23.98 9.00 -20.51
C ARG A 2 24.28 8.03 -19.36
N TRP A 3 23.52 6.95 -19.25
CA TRP A 3 23.61 5.99 -18.16
C TRP A 3 24.22 4.67 -18.65
N LYS A 4 25.30 4.22 -18.01
CA LYS A 4 26.03 3.00 -18.40
C LYS A 4 25.18 1.75 -18.27
N HIS A 5 24.40 1.63 -17.20
CA HIS A 5 23.54 0.47 -16.91
C HIS A 5 22.33 0.33 -17.84
N LEU A 6 22.01 1.37 -18.62
CA LEU A 6 20.93 1.39 -19.61
C LEU A 6 21.46 1.44 -21.05
N LYS A 7 22.77 1.21 -21.26
CA LYS A 7 23.43 1.47 -22.56
C LYS A 7 22.94 0.55 -23.67
N ASP A 8 22.45 -0.63 -23.37
CA ASP A 8 22.01 -1.68 -24.29
C ASP A 8 20.47 -1.82 -24.36
N ILE A 9 19.71 -1.14 -23.49
CA ILE A 9 18.25 -1.12 -23.56
C ILE A 9 17.77 -0.22 -24.69
N THR A 10 17.15 -0.80 -25.72
CA THR A 10 16.56 -0.06 -26.84
C THR A 10 15.04 0.00 -26.71
N LEU A 11 14.53 1.21 -26.51
CA LEU A 11 13.09 1.47 -26.52
C LEU A 11 12.66 1.88 -27.93
N PRO A 12 11.51 1.37 -28.43
CA PRO A 12 10.98 1.80 -29.71
C PRO A 12 10.62 3.29 -29.67
N ARG A 13 10.90 3.99 -30.78
CA ARG A 13 10.46 5.38 -30.94
C ARG A 13 9.00 5.37 -31.38
N LEU A 14 8.11 5.86 -30.53
CA LEU A 14 6.69 5.99 -30.85
C LEU A 14 6.47 7.17 -31.81
N GLN A 15 5.57 6.99 -32.78
CA GLN A 15 5.16 8.04 -33.73
C GLN A 15 4.11 8.99 -33.14
N SER A 16 3.44 8.56 -32.06
CA SER A 16 2.41 9.30 -31.36
C SER A 16 2.67 9.27 -29.87
N ASN A 17 2.27 10.35 -29.18
CA ASN A 17 2.32 10.44 -27.72
C ASN A 17 0.99 10.02 -27.08
N LEU A 18 0.00 9.57 -27.86
CA LEU A 18 -1.26 9.05 -27.35
C LEU A 18 -1.04 7.72 -26.63
N VAL A 19 -1.77 7.54 -25.53
CA VAL A 19 -1.77 6.29 -24.77
C VAL A 19 -2.62 5.27 -25.52
N GLY A 20 -2.02 4.17 -25.96
CA GLY A 20 -2.72 3.09 -26.66
C GLY A 20 -3.29 2.01 -25.73
N ILE A 21 -2.68 1.81 -24.56
CA ILE A 21 -3.10 0.79 -23.58
C ILE A 21 -2.78 1.29 -22.16
N LEU A 22 -3.69 1.04 -21.23
CA LEU A 22 -3.50 1.26 -19.80
C LEU A 22 -3.61 -0.10 -19.09
N ILE A 23 -2.60 -0.46 -18.33
CA ILE A 23 -2.55 -1.73 -17.59
C ILE A 23 -2.74 -1.41 -16.11
N GLY A 24 -3.86 -1.88 -15.57
CA GLY A 24 -4.20 -1.71 -14.16
C GLY A 24 -3.38 -2.62 -13.25
N CYS A 25 -3.67 -2.53 -11.95
CA CYS A 25 -3.06 -3.39 -10.92
C CYS A 25 -3.74 -4.77 -10.82
N ASP A 26 -4.87 -4.96 -11.49
CA ASP A 26 -5.61 -6.22 -11.61
C ASP A 26 -4.90 -7.28 -12.48
N ALA A 27 -3.85 -6.89 -13.20
CA ALA A 27 -2.96 -7.78 -13.95
C ALA A 27 -1.53 -7.80 -13.35
N PRO A 28 -1.31 -8.36 -12.14
CA PRO A 28 0.00 -8.37 -11.48
C PRO A 28 1.08 -9.04 -12.33
N ASP A 29 0.70 -10.06 -13.11
CA ASP A 29 1.58 -10.84 -13.97
C ASP A 29 2.28 -9.99 -15.06
N ALA A 30 1.60 -8.93 -15.52
CA ALA A 30 2.14 -7.98 -16.48
C ALA A 30 3.26 -7.11 -15.88
N HIS A 31 3.26 -6.97 -14.54
CA HIS A 31 4.21 -6.18 -13.77
C HIS A 31 5.35 -7.03 -13.18
N TRP A 32 5.36 -8.35 -13.38
CA TRP A 32 6.45 -9.21 -12.90
C TRP A 32 7.80 -8.79 -13.47
N VAL A 33 8.75 -8.58 -12.57
CA VAL A 33 10.11 -8.16 -12.90
C VAL A 33 10.94 -9.38 -13.27
N LEU A 34 11.30 -9.48 -14.54
CA LEU A 34 12.20 -10.50 -15.07
C LEU A 34 13.68 -10.10 -14.92
N GLU A 35 13.96 -8.80 -15.00
CA GLU A 35 15.30 -8.24 -14.85
C GLU A 35 15.20 -6.80 -14.37
N GLN A 36 16.12 -6.41 -13.49
CA GLN A 36 16.21 -5.05 -12.98
C GLN A 36 17.63 -4.52 -13.14
N ARG A 37 17.74 -3.28 -13.61
CA ARG A 37 19.01 -2.56 -13.74
C ARG A 37 18.98 -1.28 -12.97
N LEU A 38 19.75 -1.26 -11.90
CA LEU A 38 19.84 -0.14 -10.99
C LEU A 38 21.02 0.74 -11.39
N GLY A 39 20.82 2.05 -11.25
CA GLY A 39 21.91 3.02 -11.26
C GLY A 39 22.10 3.59 -9.86
N ASP A 40 23.01 4.56 -9.75
CA ASP A 40 23.18 5.32 -8.49
C ASP A 40 21.92 6.08 -8.07
N ARG A 41 21.98 6.67 -6.87
CA ARG A 41 20.89 7.47 -6.31
C ARG A 41 20.43 8.57 -7.29
N ARG A 42 19.12 8.64 -7.54
CA ARG A 42 18.46 9.55 -8.49
C ARG A 42 18.71 9.24 -9.98
N HIS A 43 19.43 8.17 -10.31
CA HIS A 43 19.42 7.66 -11.68
C HIS A 43 18.13 6.89 -11.95
N PRO A 44 17.64 6.89 -13.20
CA PRO A 44 16.57 6.00 -13.58
C PRO A 44 17.03 4.54 -13.53
N SER A 45 16.11 3.64 -13.24
CA SER A 45 16.28 2.20 -13.34
C SER A 45 15.61 1.67 -14.61
N GLY A 46 16.13 0.55 -15.11
CA GLY A 46 15.48 -0.25 -16.14
C GLY A 46 14.80 -1.46 -15.50
N VAL A 47 13.58 -1.75 -15.93
CA VAL A 47 12.82 -2.94 -15.51
C VAL A 47 12.36 -3.68 -16.76
N ARG A 48 12.66 -4.97 -16.85
CA ARG A 48 12.15 -5.84 -17.90
C ARG A 48 10.99 -6.65 -17.36
N THR A 49 9.83 -6.55 -17.99
CA THR A 49 8.68 -7.42 -17.73
C THR A 49 8.38 -8.28 -18.96
N HIS A 50 7.31 -9.05 -18.92
CA HIS A 50 6.79 -9.79 -20.08
C HIS A 50 6.44 -8.88 -21.27
N LEU A 51 6.21 -7.58 -21.03
CA LEU A 51 5.87 -6.59 -22.06
C LEU A 51 7.09 -5.85 -22.60
N GLY A 52 8.29 -6.21 -22.15
CA GLY A 52 9.56 -5.61 -22.56
C GLY A 52 10.15 -4.66 -21.53
N TRP A 53 10.99 -3.75 -22.00
CA TRP A 53 11.75 -2.83 -21.14
C TRP A 53 10.98 -1.55 -20.84
N MET A 54 10.94 -1.18 -19.56
CA MET A 54 10.48 0.11 -19.06
C MET A 54 11.61 0.83 -18.33
N ILE A 55 11.62 2.17 -18.39
CA ILE A 55 12.53 3.02 -17.63
C ILE A 55 11.74 3.75 -16.55
N ILE A 56 12.13 3.57 -15.29
CA ILE A 56 11.48 4.14 -14.11
C ILE A 56 12.45 5.11 -13.44
N GLY A 57 12.01 6.33 -13.13
CA GLY A 57 12.86 7.27 -12.41
C GLY A 57 12.50 8.73 -12.64
N PRO A 58 13.26 9.65 -12.02
CA PRO A 58 12.99 11.06 -12.13
C PRO A 58 13.10 11.51 -13.59
N LYS A 59 12.03 12.14 -14.09
CA LYS A 59 12.05 12.77 -15.42
C LYS A 59 13.04 13.94 -15.38
N GLY A 60 13.94 13.99 -16.35
CA GLY A 60 14.69 15.22 -16.61
C GLY A 60 13.73 16.37 -16.94
N VAL A 61 14.15 17.61 -16.67
CA VAL A 61 13.36 18.82 -16.90
C VAL A 61 13.10 18.99 -18.41
N SER A 62 12.05 18.36 -18.92
CA SER A 62 11.53 18.57 -20.28
C SER A 62 10.03 18.76 -20.19
N ARG A 63 9.56 19.88 -20.75
CA ARG A 63 8.21 20.45 -20.60
C ARG A 63 7.13 19.80 -21.46
N SER A 64 7.43 18.67 -22.09
CA SER A 64 6.48 17.98 -22.96
C SER A 64 6.57 16.49 -22.65
N LEU A 65 5.47 15.93 -22.16
CA LEU A 65 4.92 14.62 -22.48
C LEU A 65 3.75 14.35 -21.53
N HIS A 66 2.64 13.85 -22.08
CA HIS A 66 1.36 13.64 -21.40
C HIS A 66 1.55 12.96 -20.04
N ARG A 67 0.93 13.56 -19.02
CA ARG A 67 0.85 13.03 -17.67
C ARG A 67 -0.39 12.17 -17.59
N VAL A 68 -0.22 10.85 -17.58
CA VAL A 68 -1.28 9.95 -17.11
C VAL A 68 -1.16 9.93 -15.60
N GLN A 69 -1.99 10.73 -14.94
CA GLN A 69 -2.15 10.66 -13.50
C GLN A 69 -3.41 9.82 -13.27
N TRP A 70 -3.22 8.55 -12.90
CA TRP A 70 -4.31 7.78 -12.32
C TRP A 70 -4.49 8.25 -10.89
N CYS A 71 -5.33 9.26 -10.69
CA CYS A 71 -5.99 9.40 -9.40
C CYS A 71 -7.07 8.34 -9.39
N HIS A 72 -7.00 7.38 -8.47
CA HIS A 72 -8.19 6.63 -8.10
C HIS A 72 -9.14 7.62 -7.43
N CYS A 73 -9.87 8.40 -8.22
CA CYS A 73 -11.11 9.01 -7.79
C CYS A 73 -12.12 7.87 -7.85
N SER A 74 -12.10 6.98 -6.86
CA SER A 74 -13.31 6.21 -6.63
C SER A 74 -14.42 7.24 -6.41
N THR A 75 -15.61 6.99 -6.95
CA THR A 75 -16.80 7.78 -6.58
C THR A 75 -17.17 7.56 -5.10
N ASN A 76 -16.34 6.81 -4.38
CA ASN A 76 -16.44 6.54 -2.99
C ASN A 76 -15.60 7.57 -2.26
N ASP A 77 -16.14 8.07 -1.17
CA ASP A 77 -15.40 8.92 -0.27
C ASP A 77 -14.12 8.19 0.14
N ILE A 78 -12.95 8.80 -0.09
CA ILE A 78 -11.67 8.24 0.35
C ILE A 78 -11.69 7.94 1.85
N LEU A 79 -12.50 8.68 2.61
CA LEU A 79 -12.76 8.41 4.03
C LEU A 79 -13.38 7.03 4.25
N ARG A 80 -14.26 6.58 3.35
CA ARG A 80 -14.90 5.27 3.42
C ARG A 80 -13.92 4.13 3.09
N ASP A 81 -13.00 4.37 2.17
CA ASP A 81 -11.97 3.38 1.84
C ASP A 81 -10.95 3.26 2.99
N ILE A 82 -10.61 4.37 3.64
CA ILE A 82 -9.81 4.40 4.88
C ILE A 82 -10.56 3.71 6.03
N GLU A 83 -11.84 4.01 6.22
CA GLU A 83 -12.68 3.40 7.25
C GLU A 83 -12.76 1.88 7.08
N ARG A 84 -12.96 1.39 5.85
CA ARG A 84 -12.94 -0.05 5.54
C ARG A 84 -11.60 -0.69 5.86
N LEU A 85 -10.49 -0.02 5.53
CA LEU A 85 -9.15 -0.52 5.82
C LEU A 85 -8.93 -0.69 7.33
N TYR A 86 -9.31 0.31 8.14
CA TYR A 86 -9.21 0.21 9.59
C TYR A 86 -10.18 -0.83 10.17
N ASN A 87 -11.43 -0.86 9.71
CA ASN A 87 -12.44 -1.79 10.23
C ASN A 87 -12.12 -3.26 9.90
N HIS A 88 -11.43 -3.53 8.79
CA HIS A 88 -10.98 -4.88 8.44
C HIS A 88 -10.03 -5.48 9.49
N GLU A 89 -9.24 -4.67 10.22
CA GLU A 89 -8.41 -5.16 11.34
C GLU A 89 -9.25 -5.56 12.57
N PHE A 90 -10.54 -5.20 12.60
CA PHE A 90 -11.46 -5.50 13.70
C PHE A 90 -12.59 -6.47 13.31
N GLU A 91 -12.60 -7.03 12.09
CA GLU A 91 -13.63 -8.01 11.68
C GLU A 91 -13.64 -9.25 12.60
N ASP A 92 -12.49 -9.62 13.15
CA ASP A 92 -12.37 -10.72 14.13
C ASP A 92 -12.99 -10.38 15.50
N ALA A 93 -13.20 -9.11 15.83
CA ALA A 93 -13.75 -8.68 17.13
C ALA A 93 -15.17 -9.22 17.37
N ASP A 94 -15.95 -9.43 16.30
CA ASP A 94 -17.30 -9.98 16.39
C ASP A 94 -17.29 -11.51 16.67
N MET A 95 -16.20 -12.21 16.32
CA MET A 95 -16.01 -13.63 16.70
C MET A 95 -15.72 -13.82 18.19
N PHE A 96 -15.13 -12.82 18.86
CA PHE A 96 -14.80 -12.90 20.30
C PHE A 96 -16.02 -12.68 21.21
N ARG A 97 -17.18 -12.27 20.68
CA ARG A 97 -18.38 -12.03 21.51
C ARG A 97 -18.95 -13.28 22.17
N ASN A 98 -18.62 -14.48 21.69
CA ASN A 98 -19.21 -15.73 22.16
C ASN A 98 -18.29 -16.65 22.97
N GLY A 99 -17.11 -16.21 23.40
CA GLY A 99 -16.17 -17.13 24.05
C GLY A 99 -15.15 -16.48 24.98
N TYR A 100 -15.60 -15.87 26.09
CA TYR A 100 -14.67 -15.54 27.17
C TYR A 100 -13.95 -16.82 27.63
N SER A 101 -12.62 -16.79 27.55
CA SER A 101 -11.73 -17.77 28.19
C SER A 101 -11.93 -17.80 29.71
N VAL A 102 -11.40 -18.84 30.37
CA VAL A 102 -11.48 -18.96 31.83
C VAL A 102 -10.72 -17.80 32.49
N GLU A 103 -9.61 -17.40 31.89
CA GLU A 103 -8.75 -16.29 32.31
C GLU A 103 -9.49 -14.95 32.17
N GLU A 104 -10.20 -14.72 31.06
CA GLU A 104 -11.00 -13.50 30.87
C GLU A 104 -12.16 -13.40 31.86
N LYS A 105 -12.83 -14.52 32.17
CA LYS A 105 -13.88 -14.55 33.21
C LYS A 105 -13.32 -14.18 34.57
N ARG A 106 -12.15 -14.71 34.92
CA ARG A 106 -11.46 -14.38 36.17
C ARG A 106 -11.02 -12.92 36.21
N ALA A 107 -10.51 -12.40 35.10
CA ALA A 107 -10.12 -11.00 35.00
C ALA A 107 -11.33 -10.06 35.15
N LEU A 108 -12.47 -10.39 34.52
CA LEU A 108 -13.72 -9.65 34.68
C LEU A 108 -14.24 -9.71 36.12
N GLU A 109 -14.15 -10.86 36.80
CA GLU A 109 -14.53 -11.00 38.20
C GLU A 109 -13.66 -10.13 39.11
N ILE A 110 -12.34 -10.12 38.90
CA ILE A 110 -11.42 -9.25 39.65
C ILE A 110 -11.76 -7.79 39.40
N VAL A 111 -11.91 -7.37 38.14
CA VAL A 111 -12.23 -5.98 37.78
C VAL A 111 -13.55 -5.54 38.41
N SER A 112 -14.61 -6.35 38.28
CA SER A 112 -15.94 -6.03 38.80
C SER A 112 -16.01 -5.97 40.32
N SER A 113 -15.29 -6.86 41.01
CA SER A 113 -15.30 -6.94 42.49
C SER A 113 -14.39 -5.91 43.17
N SER A 114 -13.33 -5.48 42.49
CA SER A 114 -12.30 -4.59 43.06
C SER A 114 -12.41 -3.14 42.61
N PHE A 115 -13.27 -2.82 41.64
CA PHE A 115 -13.49 -1.46 41.18
C PHE A 115 -14.02 -0.56 42.31
N ARG A 116 -13.24 0.46 42.67
CA ARG A 116 -13.58 1.42 43.72
C ARG A 116 -13.17 2.82 43.33
N LEU A 117 -13.93 3.81 43.78
CA LEU A 117 -13.58 5.23 43.68
C LEU A 117 -13.12 5.70 45.07
N GLU A 118 -11.82 5.90 45.24
CA GLU A 118 -11.23 6.34 46.50
C GLU A 118 -10.42 7.62 46.30
N GLY A 119 -10.67 8.62 47.14
CA GLY A 119 -9.93 9.90 47.09
C GLY A 119 -10.05 10.67 45.76
N GLY A 120 -11.09 10.41 44.97
CA GLY A 120 -11.28 11.00 43.64
C GLY A 120 -10.56 10.27 42.50
N HIS A 121 -9.95 9.11 42.77
CA HIS A 121 -9.29 8.27 41.78
C HIS A 121 -9.96 6.90 41.67
N PHE A 122 -10.09 6.40 40.44
CA PHE A 122 -10.56 5.05 40.19
C PHE A 122 -9.43 4.06 40.44
N GLN A 123 -9.70 3.07 41.27
CA GLN A 123 -8.82 1.95 41.56
C GLN A 123 -9.48 0.66 41.06
N VAL A 124 -8.67 -0.24 40.51
CA VAL A 124 -9.10 -1.56 40.07
C VAL A 124 -7.96 -2.55 40.34
N GLY A 125 -8.32 -3.74 40.80
CA GLY A 125 -7.40 -4.86 40.98
C GLY A 125 -6.96 -5.40 39.62
N LEU A 126 -5.69 -5.72 39.50
CA LEU A 126 -5.14 -6.34 38.31
C LEU A 126 -5.35 -7.87 38.36
N PRO A 127 -5.66 -8.52 37.22
CA PRO A 127 -5.79 -9.97 37.12
C PRO A 127 -4.50 -10.75 37.37
#